data_AF-Q257V8-F1
#
_entry.id   AF-Q257V8-F1
#
_cell.length_a   1.000
_cell.length_b   1.000
_cell.length_c   1.000
_cell.angle_alpha   90.00
_cell.angle_beta   90.00
_cell.angle_gamma   90.00
#
_symmetry.space_group_name_H-M   'P 1'
#
loop_
_entity.id
_entity.type
_entity.pdbx_description
1 polymer ?
#
loop_
_entity_poly.entity_id
_entity_poly.type
_entity_poly.pdbx_seq_one_letter_code
_entity_poly.pdbx_strand_id
1 'polypeptide(L)'
;GFYKISGRNGFSPEGNIYRCGTSSTSEIEAEEVEVTPDNMGYAFTRLVQASALCNMAVIKKGKGESNDEWHAIGDPTESALQVFAHKAGLPKPALIAEPFKFELVREYTFDTELKRMSIVCREKSTDAYCVFLKGATESVLKQCTRIQLGENEANLDRKKFEPELYNELEKLASKGMRVISLAYRRVIKTDVEISKWTREKADADMIFLGLVGIYDPPRPASKVAIQRCFGAGIEVHMLTGDHPITAAAIAKEIGILSPLWSPELEHEGKFNSQLVMTAAQFDAL
;
A
#
# COMPACT_ATOMS: atom_id res chain seq x y z
N GLY A 1 -11.97 5.84 7.97
CA GLY A 1 -13.10 5.03 7.45
C GLY A 1 -12.52 3.90 6.64
N PHE A 2 -13.25 2.79 6.52
CA PHE A 2 -12.81 1.60 5.80
C PHE A 2 -13.36 1.61 4.37
N TYR A 3 -12.55 1.13 3.43
CA TYR A 3 -12.89 1.11 2.01
C TYR A 3 -12.58 -0.26 1.41
N LYS A 4 -13.41 -0.67 0.46
CA LYS A 4 -13.27 -1.89 -0.32
C LYS A 4 -13.20 -1.51 -1.80
N ILE A 5 -12.26 -2.12 -2.50
CA ILE A 5 -12.04 -1.88 -3.94
C ILE A 5 -12.43 -3.15 -4.68
N SER A 6 -13.35 -3.03 -5.62
CA SER A 6 -13.77 -4.15 -6.49
C SER A 6 -13.00 -4.15 -7.82
N GLY A 7 -13.13 -5.25 -8.58
CA GLY A 7 -12.51 -5.43 -9.88
C GLY A 7 -12.22 -6.91 -10.15
N ARG A 8 -12.19 -7.30 -11.43
CA ARG A 8 -12.02 -8.71 -11.84
C ARG A 8 -10.57 -9.08 -12.16
N ASN A 9 -9.80 -8.14 -12.70
CA ASN A 9 -8.43 -8.37 -13.16
C ASN A 9 -7.48 -7.40 -12.43
N GLY A 10 -6.30 -7.89 -12.02
CA GLY A 10 -5.34 -7.12 -11.20
C GLY A 10 -4.86 -5.81 -11.83
N PHE A 11 -4.84 -5.71 -13.17
CA PHE A 11 -4.40 -4.51 -13.89
C PHE A 11 -5.54 -3.74 -14.57
N SER A 12 -6.78 -4.24 -14.50
CA SER A 12 -7.91 -3.52 -15.08
C SER A 12 -8.29 -2.35 -14.18
N PRO A 13 -8.37 -1.12 -14.71
CA PRO A 13 -8.91 0.04 -14.00
C PRO A 13 -10.43 -0.03 -13.82
N GLU A 14 -11.09 -1.10 -14.27
CA GLU A 14 -12.52 -1.31 -14.07
C GLU A 14 -12.81 -1.85 -12.67
N GLY A 15 -13.77 -1.20 -12.00
CA GLY A 15 -14.24 -1.55 -10.67
C GLY A 15 -14.58 -0.31 -9.87
N ASN A 16 -15.36 -0.52 -8.82
CA ASN A 16 -15.90 0.52 -7.96
C ASN A 16 -15.20 0.50 -6.59
N ILE A 17 -15.23 1.65 -5.92
CA ILE A 17 -14.75 1.81 -4.55
C ILE A 17 -15.98 1.99 -3.67
N TYR A 18 -16.03 1.28 -2.55
CA TYR A 18 -17.12 1.34 -1.58
C TYR A 18 -16.58 1.73 -0.22
N ARG A 19 -17.28 2.64 0.48
CA ARG A 19 -17.01 2.96 1.88
C ARG A 19 -17.85 2.05 2.77
N CYS A 20 -17.20 1.30 3.66
CA CYS A 20 -17.82 0.24 4.47
C CYS A 20 -18.00 0.62 5.97
N GLY A 21 -18.03 1.93 6.29
CA GLY A 21 -18.25 2.41 7.67
C GLY A 21 -17.01 2.98 8.40
N THR A 22 -17.16 3.22 9.70
CA THR A 22 -16.18 3.89 10.58
C THR A 22 -15.58 3.03 11.68
N SER A 23 -16.12 1.83 11.94
CA SER A 23 -15.59 0.87 12.91
C SER A 23 -15.12 -0.40 12.21
N SER A 24 -14.01 -0.98 12.65
CA SER A 24 -13.49 -2.25 12.17
C SER A 24 -14.16 -3.48 12.79
N THR A 25 -15.06 -3.28 13.77
CA THR A 25 -15.57 -4.35 14.65
C THR A 25 -17.04 -4.72 14.45
N SER A 26 -17.65 -4.39 13.31
CA SER A 26 -19.02 -4.85 13.08
C SER A 26 -19.24 -5.23 11.62
N GLU A 27 -19.46 -6.53 11.40
CA GLU A 27 -20.29 -7.12 10.34
C GLU A 27 -21.76 -6.65 10.42
N ILE A 28 -22.01 -5.45 10.95
CA ILE A 28 -23.28 -4.77 10.79
C ILE A 28 -23.20 -4.17 9.40
N GLU A 29 -24.18 -4.49 8.58
CA GLU A 29 -24.46 -3.97 7.24
C GLU A 29 -24.44 -2.42 7.21
N ALA A 30 -23.26 -1.82 7.33
CA ALA A 30 -23.08 -0.43 6.97
C ALA A 30 -23.34 -0.38 5.46
N GLU A 31 -24.36 0.36 5.05
CA GLU A 31 -24.67 0.57 3.64
C GLU A 31 -23.36 0.89 2.90
N GLU A 32 -22.96 0.00 1.98
CA GLU A 32 -21.78 0.22 1.14
C GLU A 32 -22.08 1.42 0.25
N VAL A 33 -21.56 2.59 0.60
CA VAL A 33 -21.71 3.79 -0.23
C VAL A 33 -20.62 3.79 -1.29
N GLU A 34 -21.03 3.75 -2.56
CA GLU A 34 -20.10 3.90 -3.67
C GLU A 34 -19.43 5.27 -3.63
N VAL A 35 -18.10 5.27 -3.72
CA VAL A 35 -17.26 6.46 -3.72
C VAL A 35 -16.94 6.82 -5.17
N THR A 36 -17.42 7.98 -5.60
CA THR A 36 -17.14 8.58 -6.90
C THR A 36 -16.34 9.87 -6.71
N PRO A 37 -15.76 10.45 -7.77
CA PRO A 37 -15.11 11.75 -7.69
C PRO A 37 -15.97 12.86 -7.08
N ASP A 38 -17.31 12.79 -7.23
CA ASP A 38 -18.23 13.82 -6.75
C ASP A 38 -18.51 13.76 -5.24
N ASN A 39 -18.36 12.59 -4.61
CA ASN A 39 -18.62 12.39 -3.18
C ASN A 39 -17.35 12.00 -2.39
N MET A 40 -16.18 12.06 -3.03
CA MET A 40 -14.91 11.70 -2.45
C MET A 40 -14.48 12.70 -1.37
N GLY A 41 -14.43 12.27 -0.11
CA GLY A 41 -13.96 13.10 1.00
C GLY A 41 -12.48 13.49 0.87
N TYR A 42 -12.07 14.57 1.54
CA TYR A 42 -10.73 15.14 1.39
C TYR A 42 -9.61 14.16 1.78
N ALA A 43 -9.74 13.49 2.92
CA ALA A 43 -8.75 12.50 3.38
C ALA A 43 -8.51 11.40 2.34
N PHE A 44 -9.60 10.87 1.76
CA PHE A 44 -9.51 9.80 0.77
C PHE A 44 -8.93 10.32 -0.55
N THR A 45 -9.32 11.53 -0.98
CA THR A 45 -8.72 12.21 -2.14
C THR A 45 -7.21 12.34 -2.00
N ARG A 46 -6.70 12.76 -0.83
CA ARG A 46 -5.26 12.86 -0.58
C ARG A 46 -4.57 11.50 -0.60
N LEU A 47 -5.22 10.45 -0.09
CA LEU A 47 -4.69 9.08 -0.13
C LEU A 47 -4.59 8.55 -1.56
N VAL A 48 -5.61 8.81 -2.39
CA VAL A 48 -5.61 8.48 -3.82
C VAL A 48 -4.50 9.25 -4.54
N GLN A 49 -4.37 10.56 -4.31
CA GLN A 49 -3.30 11.38 -4.89
C GLN A 49 -1.91 10.90 -4.49
N ALA A 50 -1.70 10.52 -3.22
CA ALA A 50 -0.45 9.93 -2.76
C ALA A 50 -0.14 8.61 -3.48
N SER A 51 -1.15 7.76 -3.68
CA SER A 51 -1.05 6.50 -4.42
C SER A 51 -0.70 6.72 -5.90
N ALA A 52 -1.27 7.76 -6.50
CA ALA A 52 -1.14 8.10 -7.90
C ALA A 52 0.18 8.82 -8.23
N LEU A 53 0.56 9.81 -7.43
CA LEU A 53 1.70 10.68 -7.75
C LEU A 53 3.02 10.06 -7.27
N CYS A 54 3.07 9.57 -6.02
CA CYS A 54 4.25 8.93 -5.43
C CYS A 54 4.38 7.49 -5.95
N ASN A 55 4.58 7.35 -7.25
CA ASN A 55 4.45 6.10 -7.98
C ASN A 55 5.13 6.17 -9.35
N MET A 56 5.90 5.14 -9.72
CA MET A 56 6.60 5.04 -11.00
C MET A 56 5.89 4.13 -12.02
N ALA A 57 4.88 3.38 -11.59
CA ALA A 57 4.14 2.52 -12.50
C ALA A 57 3.26 3.30 -13.47
N VAL A 58 3.03 2.70 -14.64
CA VAL A 58 2.16 3.22 -15.69
C VAL A 58 1.21 2.13 -16.14
N ILE A 59 -0.08 2.45 -16.16
CA ILE A 59 -1.12 1.57 -16.67
C ILE A 59 -1.43 1.97 -18.11
N LYS A 60 -1.33 1.02 -19.04
CA LYS A 60 -1.54 1.22 -20.48
C LYS A 60 -2.50 0.19 -21.03
N LYS A 61 -3.32 0.60 -21.98
CA LYS A 61 -4.10 -0.32 -22.81
C LYS A 61 -3.24 -0.80 -23.98
N GLY A 62 -3.24 -2.10 -24.27
CA GLY A 62 -2.57 -2.65 -25.45
C GLY A 62 -3.05 -1.98 -26.75
N LYS A 63 -2.16 -1.83 -27.74
CA LYS A 63 -2.52 -1.36 -29.09
C LYS A 63 -2.26 -2.48 -30.09
N GLY A 64 -3.32 -3.16 -30.55
CA GLY A 64 -3.26 -4.22 -31.55
C GLY A 64 -4.64 -4.76 -31.91
N GLU A 65 -4.76 -5.51 -33.02
CA GLU A 65 -6.04 -6.02 -33.56
C GLU A 65 -6.75 -7.04 -32.66
N SER A 66 -6.08 -7.57 -31.63
CA SER A 66 -6.59 -8.67 -30.82
C SER A 66 -6.47 -8.53 -29.30
N ASN A 67 -6.18 -7.37 -28.70
CA ASN A 67 -6.27 -7.30 -27.23
C ASN A 67 -6.53 -5.90 -26.67
N ASP A 68 -7.76 -5.73 -26.18
CA ASP A 68 -8.24 -4.60 -25.38
C ASP A 68 -7.74 -4.69 -23.91
N GLU A 69 -6.68 -5.47 -23.67
CA GLU A 69 -6.15 -5.79 -22.34
C GLU A 69 -5.33 -4.64 -21.75
N TRP A 70 -5.45 -4.51 -20.43
CA TRP A 70 -4.67 -3.58 -19.63
C TRP A 70 -3.36 -4.21 -19.18
N HIS A 71 -2.27 -3.48 -19.37
CA HIS A 71 -0.94 -3.86 -18.94
C HIS A 71 -0.37 -2.81 -18.00
N ALA A 72 0.39 -3.25 -17.01
CA ALA A 72 1.15 -2.38 -16.13
C ALA A 72 2.65 -2.45 -16.45
N ILE A 73 3.31 -1.31 -16.43
CA ILE A 73 4.76 -1.18 -16.49
C ILE A 73 5.20 -0.64 -15.14
N GLY A 74 5.99 -1.40 -14.39
CA GLY A 74 6.38 -1.10 -13.01
C GLY A 74 6.32 -2.36 -12.16
N ASP A 75 6.67 -2.25 -10.87
CA ASP A 75 6.50 -3.38 -9.97
C ASP A 75 5.01 -3.62 -9.62
N PRO A 76 4.63 -4.82 -9.14
CA PRO A 76 3.24 -5.14 -8.84
C PRO A 76 2.58 -4.23 -7.80
N THR A 77 3.32 -3.75 -6.81
CA THR A 77 2.79 -2.91 -5.72
C THR A 77 2.44 -1.53 -6.25
N GLU A 78 3.36 -0.92 -6.99
CA GLU A 78 3.11 0.36 -7.65
C GLU A 78 2.01 0.28 -8.70
N SER A 79 1.98 -0.81 -9.46
CA SER A 79 0.94 -1.07 -10.45
C SER A 79 -0.44 -1.14 -9.81
N ALA A 80 -0.58 -1.88 -8.69
CA ALA A 80 -1.84 -1.96 -7.95
C ALA A 80 -2.31 -0.59 -7.42
N LEU A 81 -1.38 0.23 -6.90
CA LEU A 81 -1.68 1.60 -6.46
C LEU A 81 -2.11 2.53 -7.61
N GLN A 82 -1.54 2.36 -8.81
CA GLN A 82 -2.03 3.09 -9.99
C GLN A 82 -3.42 2.62 -10.40
N VAL A 83 -3.66 1.31 -10.46
CA VAL A 83 -4.99 0.76 -10.78
C VAL A 83 -6.04 1.28 -9.81
N PHE A 84 -5.70 1.33 -8.52
CA PHE A 84 -6.53 1.96 -7.50
C PHE A 84 -6.81 3.44 -7.82
N ALA A 85 -5.80 4.23 -8.17
CA ALA A 85 -5.97 5.62 -8.55
C ALA A 85 -6.83 5.81 -9.82
N HIS A 86 -6.71 4.90 -10.80
CA HIS A 86 -7.58 4.87 -11.97
C HIS A 86 -9.05 4.61 -11.60
N LYS A 87 -9.33 3.62 -10.75
CA LYS A 87 -10.69 3.33 -10.25
C LYS A 87 -11.29 4.50 -9.46
N ALA A 88 -10.45 5.24 -8.76
CA ALA A 88 -10.83 6.44 -8.03
C ALA A 88 -11.05 7.67 -8.93
N GLY A 89 -10.81 7.58 -10.24
CA GLY A 89 -10.94 8.70 -11.18
C GLY A 89 -9.82 9.73 -11.10
N LEU A 90 -8.74 9.46 -10.36
CA LEU A 90 -7.59 10.36 -10.19
C LEU A 90 -6.26 9.66 -10.56
N PRO A 91 -6.15 9.05 -11.76
CA PRO A 91 -4.90 8.44 -12.18
C PRO A 91 -3.81 9.51 -12.38
N LYS A 92 -2.53 9.11 -12.34
CA LYS A 92 -1.40 10.04 -12.50
C LYS A 92 -1.53 10.94 -13.75
N PRO A 93 -1.93 10.44 -14.94
CA PRO A 93 -2.13 11.30 -16.12
C PRO A 93 -3.18 12.40 -15.93
N ALA A 94 -4.24 12.15 -15.15
CA ALA A 94 -5.27 13.16 -14.86
C ALA A 94 -4.75 14.23 -13.89
N LEU A 95 -3.95 13.83 -12.89
CA LEU A 95 -3.40 14.75 -11.89
C LEU A 95 -2.30 15.67 -12.45
N ILE A 96 -1.51 15.23 -13.43
CA ILE A 96 -0.51 16.09 -14.06
C ILE A 96 -1.10 16.98 -15.16
N ALA A 97 -2.34 16.73 -15.58
CA ALA A 97 -3.08 17.53 -16.55
C ALA A 97 -3.98 18.58 -15.86
N GLU A 98 -4.73 19.36 -16.66
CA GLU A 98 -5.78 20.23 -16.15
C GLU A 98 -6.87 19.41 -15.43
N PRO A 99 -7.44 19.91 -14.31
CA PRO A 99 -7.21 21.24 -13.73
C PRO A 99 -6.08 21.29 -12.68
N PHE A 100 -5.52 20.15 -12.26
CA PHE A 100 -4.61 20.09 -11.12
C PHE A 100 -3.19 20.53 -11.44
N LYS A 101 -2.65 20.07 -12.58
CA LYS A 101 -1.30 20.38 -13.07
C LYS A 101 -0.23 20.16 -12.00
N PHE A 102 -0.19 18.96 -11.42
CA PHE A 102 0.92 18.57 -10.57
C PHE A 102 2.22 18.45 -11.40
N GLU A 103 3.21 19.26 -11.08
CA GLU A 103 4.56 19.19 -11.67
C GLU A 103 5.52 18.53 -10.69
N LEU A 104 6.23 17.50 -11.13
CA LEU A 104 7.30 16.88 -10.33
C LEU A 104 8.46 17.87 -10.16
N VAL A 105 8.84 18.12 -8.92
CA VAL A 105 9.97 18.99 -8.55
C VAL A 105 11.16 18.15 -8.14
N ARG A 106 10.92 17.11 -7.34
CA ARG A 106 11.96 16.20 -6.87
C ARG A 106 11.42 14.82 -6.58
N GLU A 107 12.23 13.81 -6.83
CA GLU A 107 11.93 12.42 -6.54
C GLU A 107 13.02 11.83 -5.66
N TYR A 108 12.61 11.07 -4.65
CA TYR A 108 13.45 10.19 -3.88
C TYR A 108 12.92 8.77 -4.03
N THR A 109 13.60 8.00 -4.88
CA THR A 109 13.25 6.61 -5.17
C THR A 109 13.20 5.76 -3.90
N PHE A 110 12.56 4.60 -4.00
CA PHE A 110 12.50 3.65 -2.90
C PHE A 110 13.89 3.29 -2.41
N ASP A 111 14.07 3.41 -1.10
CA ASP A 111 15.29 3.05 -0.40
C ASP A 111 14.98 1.83 0.48
N THR A 112 15.75 0.76 0.31
CA THR A 112 15.51 -0.53 0.98
C THR A 112 15.79 -0.46 2.48
N GLU A 113 16.74 0.36 2.92
CA GLU A 113 17.07 0.52 4.34
C GLU A 113 16.00 1.37 5.04
N LEU A 114 15.62 2.48 4.41
CA LEU A 114 14.56 3.36 4.91
C LEU A 114 13.16 2.75 4.71
N LYS A 115 13.00 1.80 3.78
CA LYS A 115 11.72 1.16 3.42
C LYS A 115 10.63 2.15 3.02
N ARG A 116 11.01 3.25 2.33
CA ARG A 116 10.08 4.30 1.89
C ARG A 116 10.57 5.05 0.66
N MET A 117 9.63 5.65 -0.07
CA MET A 117 9.88 6.61 -1.15
C MET A 117 9.05 7.87 -0.96
N SER A 118 9.52 8.97 -1.55
CA SER A 118 8.79 10.23 -1.52
C SER A 118 9.04 11.06 -2.77
N ILE A 119 8.09 11.95 -3.05
CA ILE A 119 8.20 12.93 -4.11
C ILE A 119 7.76 14.30 -3.61
N VAL A 120 8.28 15.32 -4.26
CA VAL A 120 7.86 16.71 -4.10
C VAL A 120 7.26 17.17 -5.41
N CYS A 121 6.02 17.63 -5.37
CA CYS A 121 5.31 18.19 -6.52
C CYS A 121 4.90 19.63 -6.24
N ARG A 122 4.78 20.43 -7.30
CA ARG A 122 4.08 21.72 -7.28
C ARG A 122 2.67 21.54 -7.85
N GLU A 123 1.66 21.89 -7.09
CA GLU A 123 0.28 21.98 -7.55
C GLU A 123 0.04 23.37 -8.16
N LYS A 124 0.07 23.49 -9.49
CA LYS A 124 -0.03 24.80 -10.16
C LYS A 124 -1.35 25.51 -9.90
N SER A 125 -2.44 24.78 -9.73
CA SER A 125 -3.77 25.35 -9.50
C SER A 125 -3.85 26.16 -8.21
N THR A 126 -3.02 25.84 -7.20
CA THR A 126 -3.04 26.51 -5.90
C THR A 126 -1.70 27.18 -5.53
N ASP A 127 -0.71 27.13 -6.42
CA ASP A 127 0.68 27.54 -6.21
C ASP A 127 1.31 26.96 -4.91
N ALA A 128 0.89 25.76 -4.50
CA ALA A 128 1.42 25.08 -3.33
C ALA A 128 2.37 23.95 -3.70
N TYR A 129 3.23 23.58 -2.76
CA TYR A 129 4.03 22.37 -2.87
C TYR A 129 3.40 21.26 -2.03
N CYS A 130 3.47 20.05 -2.53
CA CYS A 130 2.97 18.85 -1.89
C CYS A 130 4.08 17.82 -1.84
N VAL A 131 4.33 17.27 -0.66
CA VAL A 131 5.15 16.09 -0.49
C VAL A 131 4.23 14.90 -0.33
N PHE A 132 4.48 13.83 -1.09
CA PHE A 132 3.79 12.55 -0.95
C PHE A 132 4.80 11.48 -0.60
N LEU A 133 4.45 10.62 0.35
CA LEU A 133 5.35 9.60 0.89
C LEU A 133 4.61 8.28 1.04
N LYS A 134 5.27 7.19 0.67
CA LYS A 134 4.75 5.83 0.86
C LYS A 134 5.84 4.87 1.31
N GLY A 135 5.44 3.84 2.04
CA GLY A 135 6.37 2.80 2.48
C GLY A 135 5.82 1.92 3.59
N ALA A 136 6.74 1.22 4.28
CA ALA A 136 6.42 0.42 5.45
C ALA A 136 5.86 1.30 6.58
N THR A 137 4.84 0.80 7.27
CA THR A 137 4.09 1.57 8.29
C THR A 137 4.96 2.20 9.35
N GLU A 138 5.88 1.45 9.95
CA GLU A 138 6.84 1.99 10.92
C GLU A 138 7.68 3.14 10.34
N SER A 139 8.13 3.01 9.09
CA SER A 139 8.98 4.01 8.46
C SER A 139 8.22 5.30 8.16
N VAL A 140 7.00 5.17 7.63
CA VAL A 140 6.12 6.30 7.34
C VAL A 140 5.69 7.00 8.62
N LEU A 141 5.25 6.24 9.64
CA LEU A 141 4.75 6.79 10.89
C LEU A 141 5.84 7.55 11.67
N LYS A 142 7.11 7.08 11.61
CA LYS A 142 8.26 7.79 12.19
C LYS A 142 8.43 9.21 11.64
N GLN A 143 7.98 9.46 10.42
CA GLN A 143 8.05 10.76 9.76
C GLN A 143 6.81 11.65 10.01
N CYS A 144 5.74 11.09 10.57
CA CYS A 144 4.49 11.81 10.76
C CYS A 144 4.43 12.53 12.11
N THR A 145 3.99 13.78 12.10
CA THR A 145 3.69 14.59 13.30
C THR A 145 2.19 14.85 13.44
N ARG A 146 1.42 14.61 12.38
CA ARG A 146 -0.03 14.86 12.30
C ARG A 146 -0.74 13.70 11.61
N ILE A 147 -2.06 13.69 11.70
CA ILE A 147 -2.94 12.71 11.07
C ILE A 147 -4.14 13.41 10.43
N GLN A 148 -4.57 12.92 9.27
CA GLN A 148 -5.77 13.40 8.58
C GLN A 148 -7.00 12.62 9.07
N LEU A 149 -7.99 13.32 9.63
CA LEU A 149 -9.26 12.79 10.12
C LEU A 149 -10.43 13.45 9.38
N GLY A 150 -10.83 12.85 8.25
CA GLY A 150 -11.82 13.44 7.36
C GLY A 150 -11.31 14.75 6.77
N GLU A 151 -12.02 15.85 6.98
CA GLU A 151 -11.62 17.18 6.52
C GLU A 151 -10.58 17.85 7.43
N ASN A 152 -10.39 17.34 8.65
CA ASN A 152 -9.56 17.97 9.66
C ASN A 152 -8.20 17.28 9.83
N GLU A 153 -7.20 18.05 10.26
CA GLU A 153 -5.89 17.55 10.65
C GLU A 153 -5.74 17.64 12.16
N ALA A 154 -5.19 16.60 12.80
CA ALA A 154 -4.91 16.59 14.24
C ALA A 154 -3.43 16.28 14.51
N ASN A 155 -2.93 16.68 15.67
CA ASN A 155 -1.61 16.24 16.13
C ASN A 155 -1.62 14.72 16.36
N LEU A 156 -0.54 14.07 15.94
CA LEU A 156 -0.41 12.63 16.08
C LEU A 156 0.14 12.27 17.47
N ASP A 157 -0.75 11.88 18.37
CA ASP A 157 -0.36 11.17 19.60
C ASP A 157 -0.04 9.71 19.27
N ARG A 158 1.25 9.43 19.04
CA ARG A 158 1.72 8.09 18.66
C ARG A 158 1.36 7.02 19.68
N LYS A 159 1.45 7.32 20.99
CA LYS A 159 1.18 6.33 22.04
C LYS A 159 -0.28 5.87 22.02
N LYS A 160 -1.19 6.78 21.70
CA LYS A 160 -2.61 6.47 21.59
C LYS A 160 -2.97 5.83 20.24
N PHE A 161 -2.34 6.27 19.16
CA PHE A 161 -2.71 5.87 17.80
C PHE A 161 -2.08 4.54 17.36
N GLU A 162 -0.83 4.28 17.74
CA GLU A 162 -0.08 3.08 17.28
C GLU A 162 -0.81 1.76 17.57
N PRO A 163 -1.35 1.50 18.78
CA PRO A 163 -2.02 0.23 19.06
C PRO A 163 -3.21 -0.04 18.13
N GLU A 164 -4.03 0.97 17.85
CA GLU A 164 -5.17 0.85 16.93
C GLU A 164 -4.70 0.64 15.49
N LEU A 165 -3.68 1.39 15.06
CA LEU A 165 -3.10 1.26 13.72
C LEU A 165 -2.52 -0.13 13.47
N TYR A 166 -1.74 -0.67 14.41
CA TYR A 166 -1.12 -1.98 14.27
C TYR A 166 -2.16 -3.11 14.30
N ASN A 167 -3.23 -2.97 15.10
CA ASN A 167 -4.34 -3.92 15.06
C ASN A 167 -5.00 -3.96 13.66
N GLU A 168 -5.23 -2.81 13.00
CA GLU A 168 -5.76 -2.79 11.64
C GLU A 168 -4.74 -3.30 10.60
N LEU A 169 -3.46 -3.02 10.79
CA LEU A 169 -2.40 -3.58 9.96
C LEU A 169 -2.37 -5.11 10.03
N GLU A 170 -2.46 -5.68 11.23
CA GLU A 170 -2.48 -7.12 11.46
C GLU A 170 -3.73 -7.78 10.85
N LYS A 171 -4.89 -7.13 10.92
CA LYS A 171 -6.12 -7.60 10.26
C LYS A 171 -6.00 -7.64 8.73
N LEU A 172 -5.27 -6.69 8.13
CA LEU A 172 -5.00 -6.71 6.69
C LEU A 172 -3.94 -7.78 6.36
N ALA A 173 -2.85 -7.82 7.11
CA ALA A 173 -1.75 -8.75 6.90
C ALA A 173 -2.18 -10.22 7.06
N SER A 174 -3.02 -10.53 8.05
CA SER A 174 -3.55 -11.88 8.28
C SER A 174 -4.43 -12.39 7.14
N LYS A 175 -4.93 -11.51 6.27
CA LYS A 175 -5.63 -11.85 5.03
C LYS A 175 -4.67 -12.04 3.84
N GLY A 176 -3.36 -12.12 4.09
CA GLY A 176 -2.35 -12.23 3.04
C GLY A 176 -2.13 -10.94 2.25
N MET A 177 -2.59 -9.80 2.74
CA MET A 177 -2.39 -8.52 2.05
C MET A 177 -1.03 -7.90 2.39
N ARG A 178 -0.33 -7.39 1.38
CA ARG A 178 0.78 -6.46 1.56
C ARG A 178 0.22 -5.10 1.97
N VAL A 179 0.67 -4.57 3.10
CA VAL A 179 0.17 -3.30 3.65
C VAL A 179 1.17 -2.18 3.40
N ILE A 180 0.72 -1.09 2.77
CA ILE A 180 1.51 0.13 2.53
C ILE A 180 0.87 1.30 3.25
N SER A 181 1.68 2.09 3.95
CA SER A 181 1.24 3.35 4.55
C SER A 181 1.47 4.52 3.61
N LEU A 182 0.56 5.47 3.64
CA LEU A 182 0.62 6.71 2.86
C LEU A 182 0.59 7.93 3.78
N ALA A 183 1.38 8.92 3.43
CA ALA A 183 1.44 10.20 4.10
C ALA A 183 1.61 11.35 3.11
N TYR A 184 1.24 12.54 3.55
CA TYR A 184 1.25 13.75 2.74
C TYR A 184 1.65 14.97 3.59
N ARG A 185 2.24 15.98 2.97
CA ARG A 185 2.42 17.30 3.59
C ARG A 185 2.20 18.39 2.55
N ARG A 186 1.34 19.36 2.87
CA ARG A 186 1.23 20.62 2.13
C ARG A 186 2.27 21.60 2.64
N VAL A 187 2.95 22.26 1.73
CA VAL A 187 3.93 23.32 2.02
C VAL A 187 3.45 24.56 1.29
N ILE A 188 2.92 25.51 2.06
CA ILE A 188 2.57 26.84 1.54
C ILE A 188 3.88 27.58 1.33
N LYS A 189 4.01 28.22 0.16
CA LYS A 189 5.20 28.91 -0.36
C LYS A 189 6.11 29.46 0.74
N THR A 190 7.31 28.91 0.82
CA THR A 190 8.36 29.32 1.75
C THR A 190 9.46 30.05 0.97
N ASP A 191 10.22 30.94 1.61
CA ASP A 191 11.40 31.60 1.02
C ASP A 191 12.55 30.63 0.68
N VAL A 192 12.38 29.34 0.95
CA VAL A 192 13.39 28.30 0.74
C VAL A 192 13.24 27.68 -0.65
N GLU A 193 14.38 27.49 -1.32
CA GLU A 193 14.47 26.79 -2.60
C GLU A 193 14.17 25.28 -2.44
N ILE A 194 12.92 24.89 -2.70
CA ILE A 194 12.41 23.51 -2.51
C ILE A 194 13.16 22.49 -3.39
N SER A 195 13.64 22.91 -4.56
CA SER A 195 14.48 22.07 -5.45
C SER A 195 15.73 21.52 -4.75
N LYS A 196 16.25 22.22 -3.73
CA LYS A 196 17.48 21.86 -3.00
C LYS A 196 17.25 21.08 -1.71
N TRP A 197 16.01 20.71 -1.39
CA TRP A 197 15.74 19.93 -0.18
C TRP A 197 16.53 18.61 -0.18
N THR A 198 16.89 18.11 1.00
CA THR A 198 17.35 16.73 1.15
C THR A 198 16.14 15.82 1.37
N ARG A 199 16.35 14.50 1.34
CA ARG A 199 15.29 13.53 1.62
C ARG A 199 14.73 13.74 3.02
N GLU A 200 15.59 13.93 4.02
CA GLU A 200 15.20 14.10 5.42
C GLU A 200 14.29 15.32 5.58
N LYS A 201 14.63 16.41 4.89
CA LYS A 201 13.81 17.62 4.90
C LYS A 201 12.47 17.42 4.19
N ALA A 202 12.46 16.70 3.07
CA ALA A 202 11.24 16.40 2.33
C ALA A 202 10.32 15.47 3.14
N ASP A 203 10.88 14.44 3.76
CA ASP A 203 10.16 13.42 4.51
C ASP A 203 9.69 13.90 5.90
N ALA A 204 10.11 15.06 6.40
CA ALA A 204 9.75 15.54 7.74
C ALA A 204 8.29 16.02 7.87
N ASP A 205 7.78 16.07 9.10
CA ASP A 205 6.50 16.71 9.49
C ASP A 205 5.27 16.24 8.69
N MET A 206 5.24 14.97 8.35
CA MET A 206 4.20 14.42 7.48
C MET A 206 2.86 14.29 8.22
N ILE A 207 1.78 14.31 7.44
CA ILE A 207 0.42 14.02 7.87
C ILE A 207 0.12 12.58 7.42
N PHE A 208 -0.11 11.69 8.38
CA PHE A 208 -0.51 10.31 8.11
C PHE A 208 -1.90 10.27 7.47
N LEU A 209 -2.04 9.55 6.35
CA LEU A 209 -3.30 9.44 5.61
C LEU A 209 -4.03 8.12 5.86
N GLY A 210 -3.30 7.00 5.88
CA GLY A 210 -3.90 5.68 6.07
C GLY A 210 -3.09 4.52 5.54
N LEU A 211 -3.69 3.34 5.64
CA LEU A 211 -3.17 2.07 5.15
C LEU A 211 -3.86 1.68 3.84
N VAL A 212 -3.10 1.06 2.93
CA VAL A 212 -3.62 0.38 1.74
C VAL A 212 -3.19 -1.08 1.79
N GLY A 213 -4.16 -1.99 1.82
CA GLY A 213 -3.94 -3.42 1.68
C GLY A 213 -3.98 -3.83 0.21
N ILE A 214 -2.94 -4.49 -0.27
CA ILE A 214 -2.79 -4.98 -1.64
C ILE A 214 -2.69 -6.49 -1.57
N TYR A 215 -3.63 -7.19 -2.20
CA TYR A 215 -3.58 -8.64 -2.30
C TYR A 215 -2.91 -9.04 -3.61
N ASP A 216 -1.77 -9.74 -3.51
CA ASP A 216 -1.08 -10.36 -4.64
C ASP A 216 -1.33 -11.87 -4.56
N PRO A 217 -2.34 -12.40 -5.29
CA PRO A 217 -2.74 -13.79 -5.15
C PRO A 217 -1.61 -14.73 -5.61
N PRO A 218 -1.39 -15.84 -4.88
CA PRO A 218 -0.46 -16.86 -5.34
C PRO A 218 -0.92 -17.44 -6.69
N ARG A 219 0.04 -17.83 -7.53
CA ARG A 219 -0.28 -18.46 -8.82
C ARG A 219 -1.11 -19.73 -8.56
N PRO A 220 -2.16 -20.01 -9.34
CA PRO A 220 -3.00 -21.21 -9.16
C PRO A 220 -2.20 -22.52 -9.12
N ALA A 221 -1.09 -22.59 -9.86
CA ALA A 221 -0.21 -23.75 -9.89
C ALA A 221 0.66 -23.93 -8.62
N SER A 222 0.87 -22.89 -7.82
CA SER A 222 1.80 -22.91 -6.67
C SER A 222 1.43 -23.98 -5.65
N LYS A 223 0.15 -24.05 -5.26
CA LYS A 223 -0.34 -25.02 -4.26
C LYS A 223 -0.13 -26.46 -4.71
N VAL A 224 -0.44 -26.75 -5.98
CA VAL A 224 -0.27 -28.10 -6.56
C VAL A 224 1.21 -28.47 -6.63
N ALA A 225 2.08 -27.52 -6.99
CA ALA A 225 3.53 -27.74 -7.03
C ALA A 225 4.09 -28.06 -5.64
N ILE A 226 3.72 -27.27 -4.63
CA ILE A 226 4.15 -27.47 -3.23
C ILE A 226 3.70 -28.84 -2.71
N GLN A 227 2.45 -29.23 -2.96
CA GLN A 227 1.95 -30.55 -2.55
C GLN A 227 2.73 -31.71 -3.19
N ARG A 228 3.15 -31.57 -4.46
CA ARG A 228 3.99 -32.57 -5.13
C ARG A 228 5.38 -32.65 -4.52
N CYS A 229 5.98 -31.51 -4.16
CA CYS A 229 7.26 -31.49 -3.45
C CYS A 229 7.18 -32.25 -2.12
N PHE A 230 6.16 -31.96 -1.29
CA PHE A 230 5.97 -32.68 -0.03
C PHE A 230 5.69 -34.18 -0.24
N GLY A 231 4.89 -34.54 -1.24
CA GLY A 231 4.66 -35.95 -1.61
C GLY A 231 5.92 -36.70 -2.04
N ALA A 232 6.95 -35.98 -2.52
CA ALA A 232 8.26 -36.51 -2.87
C ALA A 232 9.28 -36.47 -1.72
N GLY A 233 8.89 -36.01 -0.52
CA GLY A 233 9.78 -35.84 0.63
C GLY A 233 10.73 -34.63 0.52
N ILE A 234 10.40 -33.65 -0.33
CA ILE A 234 11.18 -32.41 -0.50
C ILE A 234 10.60 -31.32 0.42
N GLU A 235 11.46 -30.70 1.21
CA GLU A 235 11.10 -29.55 2.03
C GLU A 235 11.08 -28.25 1.20
N VAL A 236 10.08 -27.40 1.44
CA VAL A 236 9.89 -26.15 0.69
C VAL A 236 9.95 -24.98 1.67
N HIS A 237 10.89 -24.06 1.45
CA HIS A 237 11.03 -22.83 2.22
C HIS A 237 10.50 -21.64 1.43
N MET A 238 9.78 -20.74 2.10
CA MET A 238 9.39 -19.43 1.56
C MET A 238 10.43 -18.39 1.96
N LEU A 239 11.04 -17.77 0.95
CA LEU A 239 11.91 -16.60 1.12
C LEU A 239 11.13 -15.33 0.70
N THR A 240 10.97 -14.37 1.61
CA THR A 240 10.20 -13.14 1.31
C THR A 240 10.70 -11.90 2.05
N GLY A 241 10.46 -10.73 1.44
CA GLY A 241 10.68 -9.41 2.05
C GLY A 241 9.41 -8.80 2.67
N ASP A 242 8.28 -9.51 2.61
CA ASP A 242 7.01 -9.07 3.19
C ASP A 242 7.03 -9.14 4.73
N HIS A 243 6.05 -8.49 5.34
CA HIS A 243 5.84 -8.58 6.78
C HIS A 243 5.59 -10.06 7.19
N PRO A 244 6.16 -10.56 8.30
CA PRO A 244 6.05 -11.97 8.69
C PRO A 244 4.61 -12.51 8.73
N ILE A 245 3.66 -11.69 9.20
CA ILE A 245 2.24 -12.07 9.26
C ILE A 245 1.64 -12.28 7.86
N THR A 246 1.95 -11.39 6.91
CA THR A 246 1.51 -11.52 5.51
C THR A 246 2.11 -12.76 4.87
N ALA A 247 3.41 -12.96 5.06
CA ALA A 247 4.14 -14.12 4.56
C ALA A 247 3.54 -15.44 5.09
N ALA A 248 3.29 -15.51 6.40
CA ALA A 248 2.69 -16.67 7.03
C ALA A 248 1.26 -16.94 6.50
N ALA A 249 0.46 -15.90 6.29
CA ALA A 249 -0.88 -16.03 5.72
C ALA A 249 -0.84 -16.63 4.30
N ILE A 250 0.04 -16.14 3.44
CA ILE A 250 0.24 -16.69 2.08
C ILE A 250 0.79 -18.11 2.14
N ALA A 251 1.77 -18.37 3.02
CA ALA A 251 2.36 -19.69 3.21
C ALA A 251 1.32 -20.74 3.63
N LYS A 252 0.35 -20.38 4.47
CA LYS A 252 -0.80 -21.23 4.80
C LYS A 252 -1.71 -21.47 3.59
N GLU A 253 -1.98 -20.43 2.81
CA GLU A 253 -2.86 -20.51 1.64
C GLU A 253 -2.34 -21.51 0.59
N ILE A 254 -1.04 -21.45 0.30
CA ILE A 254 -0.35 -22.32 -0.67
C ILE A 254 0.12 -23.65 -0.07
N GLY A 255 0.00 -23.82 1.25
CA GLY A 255 0.24 -25.08 1.94
C GLY A 255 1.68 -25.34 2.38
N ILE A 256 2.56 -24.33 2.41
CA ILE A 256 3.90 -24.43 3.03
C ILE A 256 3.75 -24.56 4.55
N LEU A 257 2.89 -23.74 5.15
CA LEU A 257 2.56 -23.82 6.57
C LEU A 257 1.24 -24.56 6.79
N SER A 258 1.13 -25.24 7.94
CA SER A 258 -0.13 -25.81 8.38
C SER A 258 -1.17 -24.70 8.60
N PRO A 259 -2.46 -24.92 8.27
CA PRO A 259 -3.54 -24.00 8.63
C PRO A 259 -3.60 -23.70 10.14
N LEU A 260 -3.16 -24.66 10.97
CA LEU A 260 -3.10 -24.55 12.42
C LEU A 260 -1.85 -23.83 12.94
N TRP A 261 -0.92 -23.42 12.07
CA TRP A 261 0.30 -22.75 12.49
C TRP A 261 -0.02 -21.41 13.18
N SER A 262 0.70 -21.09 14.24
CA SER A 262 0.74 -19.75 14.83
C SER A 262 2.14 -19.50 15.42
N PRO A 263 2.54 -18.23 15.61
CA PRO A 263 3.82 -17.91 16.25
C PRO A 263 3.95 -18.59 17.63
N GLU A 264 2.87 -18.66 18.40
CA GLU A 264 2.83 -19.29 19.72
C GLU A 264 3.08 -20.80 19.62
N LEU A 265 2.43 -21.48 18.68
CA LEU A 265 2.58 -22.93 18.49
C LEU A 265 3.96 -23.29 17.94
N GLU A 266 4.57 -22.40 17.16
CA GLU A 266 5.95 -22.53 16.70
C GLU A 266 6.95 -22.37 17.86
N HIS A 267 6.76 -21.38 18.74
CA HIS A 267 7.54 -21.23 19.96
C HIS A 267 7.42 -22.42 20.92
N GLU A 268 6.27 -23.10 20.93
CA GLU A 268 6.05 -24.35 21.67
C GLU A 268 6.68 -25.60 21.00
N GLY A 269 7.36 -25.44 19.86
CA GLY A 269 8.02 -26.53 19.14
C GLY A 269 7.08 -27.46 18.38
N LYS A 270 5.82 -27.04 18.15
CA LYS A 270 4.81 -27.85 17.44
C LYS A 270 4.92 -27.74 15.92
N PHE A 271 5.66 -26.77 15.40
CA PHE A 271 5.88 -26.54 13.97
C PHE A 271 7.35 -26.18 13.69
N ASN A 272 7.83 -26.45 12.47
CA ASN A 272 9.21 -26.12 12.07
C ASN A 272 9.37 -24.60 11.89
N SER A 273 10.25 -23.99 12.69
CA SER A 273 10.44 -22.55 12.83
C SER A 273 11.09 -21.83 11.65
N GLN A 274 11.40 -22.56 10.58
CA GLN A 274 12.21 -22.07 9.46
C GLN A 274 11.56 -22.27 8.10
N LEU A 275 10.26 -22.53 8.01
CA LEU A 275 9.61 -22.71 6.70
C LEU A 275 9.31 -21.37 5.99
N VAL A 276 9.25 -20.27 6.72
CA VAL A 276 9.06 -18.91 6.19
C VAL A 276 10.13 -18.00 6.77
N MET A 277 10.92 -17.38 5.91
CA MET A 277 12.07 -16.58 6.34
C MET A 277 12.37 -15.40 5.43
N THR A 278 13.11 -14.44 5.99
CA THR A 278 13.71 -13.32 5.25
C THR A 278 15.05 -13.73 4.63
N ALA A 279 15.56 -12.93 3.68
CA ALA A 279 16.87 -13.19 3.06
C ALA A 279 18.01 -13.25 4.09
N ALA A 280 18.02 -12.32 5.04
CA ALA A 280 19.01 -12.31 6.11
C ALA A 280 18.94 -13.56 7.01
N GLN A 281 17.75 -14.13 7.22
CA GLN A 281 17.59 -15.37 7.97
C GLN A 281 18.04 -16.58 7.16
N PHE A 282 17.75 -16.62 5.86
CA PHE A 282 18.20 -17.68 4.97
C PHE A 282 19.72 -17.73 4.84
N ASP A 283 20.36 -16.56 4.65
CA ASP A 283 21.81 -16.44 4.53
C ASP A 283 22.56 -16.84 5.82
N ALA A 284 21.84 -16.92 6.95
CA ALA A 284 22.41 -17.30 8.26
C ALA A 284 22.26 -18.79 8.59
N LEU A 285 21.62 -19.60 7.73
CA LEU A 285 21.48 -21.06 7.86
C LEU A 285 22.74 -21.80 7.41
#